data_AF-A0A1J3DI74-F1
#
_entry.id   AF-A0A1J3DI74-F1
#
_cell.length_a   1.000
_cell.length_b   1.000
_cell.length_c   1.000
_cell.angle_alpha   90.00
_cell.angle_beta   90.00
_cell.angle_gamma   90.00
#
_symmetry.space_group_name_H-M   'P 1'
#
loop_
_entity.id
_entity.type
_entity.pdbx_description
1 polymer ?
#
loop_
_entity_poly.entity_id
_entity_poly.type
_entity_poly.pdbx_seq_one_letter_code
_entity_poly.pdbx_strand_id
1 'polypeptide(L)'
;EVINGEENGAPTSDQKTLTEKKNTTAQDSAAGSSESSKPCAEIAFNPNVFTDFTLGGTQEEIAADEENVKKVSSYLVDVVLPKFIEDLCSLEVSPMDGQTLTEALHAHGVNVRYIGRIANGVKHLPHLWDLCLNEITVRSAKHILKDTLRDIEDHDIGAAVSHFLNCFFGNYLAAGGKAGTNSSNAKTPKKDQSVTKKGQGRGKGKASAKKSLSSYMMVDSSTLWSDIQEFAKAKYEFELPELSRATAKKIPVLRNLCQKVGISVAARRYDFGSASPFETSDILDIRPVIKHSVPVCSEAKDLVEMGKAQLAEG
;
A
#
# COMPACT_ATOMS: atom_id res chain seq x y z
N GLU A 1 -40.97 16.42 37.85
CA GLU A 1 -41.63 17.58 38.49
C GLU A 1 -40.60 18.70 38.55
N VAL A 2 -40.60 19.65 37.62
CA VAL A 2 -41.34 20.96 37.63
C VAL A 2 -40.81 21.85 38.78
N ILE A 3 -39.84 22.76 38.58
CA ILE A 3 -39.82 24.10 37.92
C ILE A 3 -40.02 25.29 38.93
N ASN A 4 -39.27 26.39 38.66
CA ASN A 4 -39.30 27.79 39.17
C ASN A 4 -38.33 28.16 40.31
N GLY A 5 -37.57 29.28 40.29
CA GLY A 5 -37.44 30.38 39.31
C GLY A 5 -37.03 31.71 39.99
N GLU A 6 -36.14 32.47 39.33
CA GLU A 6 -35.88 33.95 39.36
C GLU A 6 -35.19 34.58 40.62
N GLU A 7 -34.32 35.62 40.58
CA GLU A 7 -34.13 36.84 39.75
C GLU A 7 -32.61 37.23 39.64
N ASN A 8 -32.03 37.60 38.48
CA ASN A 8 -31.84 38.93 37.83
C ASN A 8 -30.91 40.00 38.50
N GLY A 9 -29.94 40.53 37.71
CA GLY A 9 -29.41 41.91 37.83
C GLY A 9 -27.88 42.13 37.67
N ALA A 10 -27.42 42.66 36.53
CA ALA A 10 -26.06 43.23 36.27
C ALA A 10 -26.04 44.78 36.52
N PRO A 11 -25.05 45.65 36.15
CA PRO A 11 -23.69 45.49 35.53
C PRO A 11 -22.61 46.52 36.05
N THR A 12 -21.53 46.74 35.26
CA THR A 12 -20.55 47.89 35.16
C THR A 12 -19.23 47.80 35.95
N SER A 13 -18.05 47.65 35.30
CA SER A 13 -17.19 48.59 34.50
C SER A 13 -16.34 49.52 35.36
N ASP A 14 -14.99 49.41 35.28
CA ASP A 14 -14.12 50.53 34.84
C ASP A 14 -12.61 50.18 34.76
N GLN A 15 -11.96 50.84 33.80
CA GLN A 15 -10.60 50.66 33.26
C GLN A 15 -9.49 51.42 34.02
N LYS A 16 -8.23 51.06 33.67
CA LYS A 16 -7.02 51.93 33.46
C LYS A 16 -6.21 52.36 34.72
N THR A 17 -4.88 52.42 34.80
CA THR A 17 -3.69 52.13 33.93
C THR A 17 -2.38 52.26 34.76
N LEU A 18 -1.27 51.62 34.31
CA LEU A 18 0.19 52.00 34.38
C LEU A 18 0.89 52.13 35.77
N THR A 19 2.05 51.52 36.09
CA THR A 19 3.39 51.70 35.48
C THR A 19 4.50 50.77 36.09
N GLU A 20 5.41 50.30 35.22
CA GLU A 20 6.90 50.12 35.31
C GLU A 20 7.70 49.22 36.29
N LYS A 21 8.61 48.41 35.65
CA LYS A 21 10.04 48.07 35.96
C LYS A 21 10.35 47.01 37.05
N LYS A 22 11.32 46.06 36.94
CA LYS A 22 12.43 45.77 35.99
C LYS A 22 13.02 44.34 36.27
N ASN A 23 13.56 43.73 35.21
CA ASN A 23 14.39 42.53 35.01
C ASN A 23 15.32 41.98 36.13
N THR A 24 15.60 40.67 36.07
CA THR A 24 16.98 40.17 35.83
C THR A 24 17.03 38.74 35.27
N THR A 25 18.07 38.53 34.46
CA THR A 25 18.35 37.48 33.48
C THR A 25 19.26 36.39 34.06
N ALA A 26 19.19 35.17 33.53
CA ALA A 26 20.37 34.31 33.35
C ALA A 26 20.26 33.59 31.98
N GLN A 27 21.11 34.03 31.05
CA GLN A 27 21.42 33.40 29.78
C GLN A 27 22.39 32.23 30.04
N ASP A 28 22.31 31.19 29.22
CA ASP A 28 23.53 30.65 28.66
C ASP A 28 23.32 30.35 27.17
N SER A 29 24.20 30.91 26.36
CA SER A 29 24.17 30.90 24.90
C SER A 29 25.32 30.03 24.40
N ALA A 30 25.08 29.18 23.41
CA ALA A 30 26.11 28.76 22.47
C ALA A 30 25.52 28.79 21.05
N ALA A 31 26.16 29.57 20.20
CA ALA A 31 25.68 30.03 18.89
C ALA A 31 26.36 29.29 17.72
N GLY A 32 25.67 29.31 16.57
CA GLY A 32 26.19 29.01 15.23
C GLY A 32 25.37 27.90 14.56
N SER A 33 24.58 28.11 13.52
CA SER A 33 24.79 28.94 12.33
C SER A 33 23.51 29.69 11.91
N SER A 34 23.68 30.97 11.61
CA SER A 34 22.67 31.86 11.03
C SER A 34 22.42 31.50 9.56
N GLU A 35 21.40 30.72 9.28
CA GLU A 35 20.61 30.93 8.05
C GLU A 35 19.48 31.89 8.41
N SER A 36 19.60 33.14 7.93
CA SER A 36 18.49 34.09 7.90
C SER A 36 17.47 33.59 6.87
N SER A 37 16.72 32.55 7.20
CA SER A 37 15.50 32.21 6.47
C SER A 37 14.51 33.34 6.71
N LYS A 38 14.08 34.01 5.63
CA LYS A 38 12.89 34.88 5.69
C LYS A 38 11.79 34.07 6.38
N PRO A 39 11.00 34.65 7.31
CA PRO A 39 9.84 33.95 7.81
C PRO A 39 8.97 33.64 6.59
N CYS A 40 8.95 32.36 6.20
CA CYS A 40 8.05 31.91 5.16
C CYS A 40 6.65 32.16 5.73
N ALA A 41 5.81 32.90 5.01
CA ALA A 41 4.43 33.07 5.43
C ALA A 41 3.86 31.67 5.67
N GLU A 42 3.28 31.44 6.84
CA GLU A 42 2.73 30.13 7.19
C GLU A 42 1.56 29.85 6.25
N ILE A 43 1.79 28.99 5.25
CA ILE A 43 0.77 28.64 4.28
C ILE A 43 -0.08 27.53 4.89
N ALA A 44 -1.31 27.86 5.29
CA ALA A 44 -2.29 26.90 5.76
C ALA A 44 -3.27 26.56 4.63
N PHE A 45 -3.64 25.28 4.53
CA PHE A 45 -4.64 24.80 3.59
C PHE A 45 -5.76 24.12 4.35
N ASN A 46 -6.99 24.33 3.89
CA ASN A 46 -8.14 23.62 4.41
C ASN A 46 -8.19 22.20 3.82
N PRO A 47 -8.02 21.14 4.64
CA PRO A 47 -7.93 19.76 4.16
C PRO A 47 -9.27 19.18 3.70
N ASN A 48 -10.39 19.82 4.02
CA ASN A 48 -11.73 19.34 3.69
C ASN A 48 -12.21 19.85 2.31
N VAL A 49 -11.45 20.75 1.67
CA VAL A 49 -11.77 21.27 0.34
C VAL A 49 -11.74 20.13 -0.68
N PHE A 50 -12.73 20.09 -1.58
CA PHE A 50 -12.96 19.01 -2.56
C PHE A 50 -13.17 17.61 -1.93
N THR A 51 -13.66 17.56 -0.69
CA THR A 51 -14.11 16.33 -0.03
C THR A 51 -15.62 16.35 0.21
N ASP A 52 -16.20 15.22 0.60
CA ASP A 52 -17.64 15.10 0.90
C ASP A 52 -18.06 15.77 2.23
N PHE A 53 -17.12 16.40 2.94
CA PHE A 53 -17.38 17.05 4.23
C PHE A 53 -17.96 18.46 4.05
N THR A 54 -18.84 18.84 4.98
CA THR A 54 -19.41 20.20 5.02
C THR A 54 -18.35 21.22 5.40
N LEU A 55 -18.15 22.23 4.56
CA LEU A 55 -17.23 23.33 4.83
C LEU A 55 -17.91 24.38 5.72
N GLY A 56 -17.19 24.86 6.72
CA GLY A 56 -17.59 26.03 7.50
C GLY A 56 -17.05 27.31 6.85
N GLY A 57 -17.67 28.45 7.16
CA GLY A 57 -17.25 29.77 6.66
C GLY A 57 -18.27 30.41 5.73
N THR A 58 -17.96 31.62 5.27
CA THR A 58 -18.75 32.30 4.22
C THR A 58 -18.49 31.69 2.86
N GLN A 59 -19.35 31.98 1.88
CA GLN A 59 -19.17 31.48 0.51
C GLN A 59 -17.86 31.99 -0.11
N GLU A 60 -17.42 33.19 0.27
CA GLU A 60 -16.18 33.81 -0.18
C GLU A 60 -14.94 33.13 0.42
N GLU A 61 -14.99 32.77 1.71
CA GLU A 61 -13.90 32.04 2.39
C GLU A 61 -13.72 30.65 1.76
N ILE A 62 -14.82 29.95 1.51
CA ILE A 62 -14.81 28.63 0.84
C ILE A 62 -14.20 28.74 -0.57
N ALA A 63 -14.59 29.77 -1.34
CA ALA A 63 -14.04 29.99 -2.68
C ALA A 63 -12.53 30.31 -2.66
N ALA A 64 -12.07 31.09 -1.68
CA ALA A 64 -10.66 31.39 -1.49
C ALA A 64 -9.85 30.14 -1.14
N ASP A 65 -10.37 29.29 -0.24
CA ASP A 65 -9.78 28.01 0.12
C ASP A 65 -9.68 27.06 -1.10
N GLU A 66 -10.74 26.98 -1.89
CA GLU A 66 -10.73 26.24 -3.16
C GLU A 66 -9.67 26.74 -4.14
N GLU A 67 -9.54 28.06 -4.29
CA GLU A 67 -8.54 28.66 -5.18
C GLU A 67 -7.12 28.35 -4.70
N ASN A 68 -6.88 28.40 -3.38
CA ASN A 68 -5.59 28.07 -2.79
C ASN A 68 -5.21 26.61 -3.05
N VAL A 69 -6.13 25.67 -2.86
CA VAL A 69 -5.88 24.24 -3.15
C VAL A 69 -5.66 24.02 -4.65
N LYS A 70 -6.42 24.69 -5.53
CA LYS A 70 -6.22 24.64 -6.99
C LYS A 70 -4.83 25.14 -7.37
N LYS A 71 -4.37 26.27 -6.82
CA LYS A 71 -3.02 26.83 -7.06
C LYS A 71 -1.91 25.84 -6.68
N VAL A 72 -2.01 25.18 -5.53
CA VAL A 72 -1.04 24.17 -5.10
C VAL A 72 -1.09 22.94 -5.99
N SER A 73 -2.28 22.48 -6.36
CA SER A 73 -2.43 21.35 -7.28
C SER A 73 -1.78 21.64 -8.63
N SER A 74 -1.96 22.85 -9.18
CA SER A 74 -1.28 23.27 -10.40
C SER A 74 0.24 23.32 -10.20
N TYR A 75 0.73 23.90 -9.10
CA TYR A 75 2.16 23.92 -8.81
C TYR A 75 2.79 22.52 -8.73
N LEU A 76 2.09 21.56 -8.10
CA LEU A 76 2.54 20.16 -8.05
C LEU A 76 2.66 19.56 -9.46
N VAL A 77 1.66 19.78 -10.31
CA VAL A 77 1.60 19.17 -11.65
C VAL A 77 2.53 19.86 -12.64
N ASP A 78 2.62 21.19 -12.60
CA ASP A 78 3.28 22.00 -13.62
C ASP A 78 4.74 22.30 -13.27
N VAL A 79 5.13 22.21 -12.00
CA VAL A 79 6.48 22.55 -11.54
C VAL A 79 7.16 21.37 -10.86
N VAL A 80 6.56 20.81 -9.81
CA VAL A 80 7.22 19.77 -8.99
C VAL A 80 7.40 18.47 -9.76
N LEU A 81 6.36 18.00 -10.47
CA LEU A 81 6.45 16.75 -11.24
C LEU A 81 7.46 16.82 -12.40
N PRO A 82 7.47 17.85 -13.27
CA PRO A 82 8.47 17.97 -14.32
C PRO A 82 9.88 18.04 -13.77
N LYS A 83 10.09 18.80 -12.68
CA LYS A 83 11.39 18.87 -12.00
C LYS A 83 11.83 17.49 -11.49
N PHE A 84 10.94 16.77 -10.81
CA PHE A 84 11.27 15.42 -10.32
C PHE A 84 11.60 14.44 -11.47
N ILE A 85 10.91 14.56 -12.62
CA ILE A 85 11.23 13.78 -13.82
C ILE A 85 12.62 14.17 -14.36
N GLU A 86 12.94 15.46 -14.38
CA GLU A 86 14.27 15.95 -14.76
C GLU A 86 15.36 15.39 -13.82
N ASP A 87 15.14 15.43 -12.51
CA ASP A 87 16.06 14.90 -11.50
C ASP A 87 16.31 13.38 -11.65
N LEU A 88 15.27 12.63 -12.06
CA LEU A 88 15.40 11.21 -12.42
C LEU A 88 16.22 11.01 -13.70
N CYS A 89 16.01 11.87 -14.71
CA CYS A 89 16.72 11.80 -15.99
C CYS A 89 18.19 12.24 -15.87
N SER A 90 18.49 13.22 -15.01
CA SER A 90 19.84 13.71 -14.71
C SER A 90 20.61 12.80 -13.76
N LEU A 91 19.95 11.76 -13.21
CA LEU A 91 20.48 10.83 -12.22
C LEU A 91 20.82 11.47 -10.86
N GLU A 92 20.31 12.66 -10.57
CA GLU A 92 20.36 13.24 -9.22
C GLU A 92 19.55 12.38 -8.23
N VAL A 93 18.43 11.83 -8.71
CA VAL A 93 17.63 10.84 -8.00
C VAL A 93 17.69 9.52 -8.78
N SER A 94 18.29 8.49 -8.19
CA SER A 94 18.44 7.19 -8.87
C SER A 94 17.88 6.04 -8.02
N PRO A 95 16.55 5.77 -8.14
CA PRO A 95 15.94 4.69 -7.40
C PRO A 95 16.31 3.33 -7.99
N MET A 96 16.76 2.41 -7.13
CA MET A 96 17.19 1.07 -7.54
C MET A 96 16.06 0.05 -7.57
N ASP A 97 15.03 0.26 -6.75
CA ASP A 97 13.87 -0.60 -6.63
C ASP A 97 12.59 0.19 -6.31
N GLY A 98 11.45 -0.52 -6.25
CA GLY A 98 10.15 0.12 -6.05
C GLY A 98 9.99 0.78 -4.67
N GLN A 99 10.75 0.29 -3.68
CA GLN A 99 10.80 0.89 -2.35
C GLN A 99 11.53 2.23 -2.39
N THR A 100 12.75 2.25 -2.94
CA THR A 100 13.56 3.47 -3.11
C THR A 100 12.84 4.49 -4.00
N LEU A 101 12.13 4.04 -5.04
CA LEU A 101 11.28 4.91 -5.86
C LEU A 101 10.17 5.56 -5.03
N THR A 102 9.46 4.77 -4.22
CA THR A 102 8.39 5.29 -3.34
C THR A 102 8.94 6.30 -2.32
N GLU A 103 10.09 6.02 -1.74
CA GLU A 103 10.77 6.91 -0.79
C GLU A 103 11.21 8.21 -1.48
N ALA A 104 11.79 8.13 -2.68
CA ALA A 104 12.17 9.29 -3.47
C ALA A 104 10.97 10.19 -3.79
N LEU A 105 9.83 9.60 -4.21
CA LEU A 105 8.59 10.36 -4.43
C LEU A 105 8.16 11.11 -3.17
N HIS A 106 8.11 10.41 -2.02
CA HIS A 106 7.70 11.02 -0.76
C HIS A 106 8.67 12.10 -0.28
N ALA A 107 9.98 11.91 -0.46
CA ALA A 107 11.00 12.89 -0.11
C ALA A 107 10.85 14.19 -0.92
N HIS A 108 10.31 14.11 -2.14
CA HIS A 108 10.00 15.27 -2.99
C HIS A 108 8.56 15.78 -2.81
N GLY A 109 7.83 15.29 -1.81
CA GLY A 109 6.43 15.69 -1.57
C GLY A 109 5.44 15.19 -2.63
N VAL A 110 5.84 14.24 -3.46
CA VAL A 110 5.02 13.68 -4.53
C VAL A 110 4.29 12.43 -4.03
N ASN A 111 2.96 12.43 -4.15
CA ASN A 111 2.17 11.24 -3.84
C ASN A 111 2.40 10.15 -4.90
N VAL A 112 2.50 8.89 -4.48
CA VAL A 112 2.63 7.72 -5.38
C VAL A 112 1.50 7.63 -6.41
N ARG A 113 0.35 8.27 -6.20
CA ARG A 113 -0.71 8.42 -7.21
C ARG A 113 -0.17 8.97 -8.54
N TYR A 114 0.85 9.83 -8.52
CA TYR A 114 1.43 10.44 -9.72
C TYR A 114 2.46 9.57 -10.44
N ILE A 115 2.73 8.33 -9.97
CA ILE A 115 3.68 7.42 -10.61
C ILE A 115 3.36 7.15 -12.09
N GLY A 116 2.08 7.19 -12.48
CA GLY A 116 1.66 7.05 -13.88
C GLY A 116 2.12 8.21 -14.76
N ARG A 117 2.07 9.45 -14.25
CA ARG A 117 2.59 10.62 -14.96
C ARG A 117 4.12 10.60 -15.04
N ILE A 118 4.78 10.20 -13.95
CA ILE A 118 6.24 10.03 -13.91
C ILE A 118 6.68 8.99 -14.94
N ALA A 119 6.00 7.83 -14.97
CA ALA A 119 6.22 6.83 -15.99
C ALA A 119 6.17 7.49 -17.38
N ASN A 120 5.09 8.21 -17.71
CA ASN A 120 4.95 8.83 -19.02
C ASN A 120 6.11 9.78 -19.39
N GLY A 121 6.68 10.49 -18.42
CA GLY A 121 7.87 11.33 -18.60
C GLY A 121 9.16 10.55 -18.86
N VAL A 122 9.33 9.38 -18.22
CA VAL A 122 10.55 8.56 -18.32
C VAL A 122 10.46 7.43 -19.36
N LYS A 123 9.48 7.47 -20.29
CA LYS A 123 9.30 6.46 -21.36
C LYS A 123 10.57 6.18 -22.18
N HIS A 124 11.41 7.19 -22.34
CA HIS A 124 12.66 7.12 -23.10
C HIS A 124 13.81 6.43 -22.32
N LEU A 125 13.64 6.17 -21.01
CA LEU A 125 14.58 5.48 -20.14
C LEU A 125 14.01 4.11 -19.74
N PRO A 126 14.39 3.02 -20.43
CA PRO A 126 13.77 1.70 -20.22
C PRO A 126 13.83 1.20 -18.78
N HIS A 127 14.94 1.46 -18.07
CA HIS A 127 15.14 0.98 -16.71
C HIS A 127 14.18 1.64 -15.70
N LEU A 128 13.95 2.96 -15.80
CA LEU A 128 13.00 3.68 -14.94
C LEU A 128 11.56 3.41 -15.36
N TRP A 129 11.30 3.32 -16.65
CA TRP A 129 9.97 2.95 -17.17
C TRP A 129 9.56 1.56 -16.68
N ASP A 130 10.43 0.57 -16.81
CA ASP A 130 10.21 -0.79 -16.27
C ASP A 130 10.00 -0.77 -14.76
N LEU A 131 10.76 0.06 -14.04
CA LEU A 131 10.63 0.20 -12.59
C LEU A 131 9.25 0.74 -12.20
N CYS A 132 8.80 1.82 -12.84
CA CYS A 132 7.48 2.40 -12.64
C CYS A 132 6.37 1.40 -12.99
N LEU A 133 6.53 0.69 -14.10
CA LEU A 133 5.60 -0.33 -14.56
C LEU A 133 5.44 -1.44 -13.52
N ASN A 134 6.56 -2.01 -13.06
CA ASN A 134 6.57 -3.07 -12.06
C ASN A 134 5.94 -2.58 -10.74
N GLU A 135 6.23 -1.36 -10.30
CA GLU A 135 5.65 -0.81 -9.06
C GLU A 135 4.14 -0.57 -9.20
N ILE A 136 3.67 -0.04 -10.33
CA ILE A 136 2.23 0.10 -10.61
C ILE A 136 1.54 -1.26 -10.55
N THR A 137 2.04 -2.25 -11.30
CA THR A 137 1.47 -3.60 -11.35
C THR A 137 1.43 -4.25 -9.96
N VAL A 138 2.53 -4.24 -9.21
CA VAL A 138 2.60 -4.84 -7.87
C VAL A 138 1.65 -4.16 -6.90
N ARG A 139 1.53 -2.83 -6.94
CA ARG A 139 0.63 -2.10 -6.04
C ARG A 139 -0.83 -2.39 -6.35
N SER A 140 -1.21 -2.49 -7.63
CA SER A 140 -2.56 -2.89 -8.05
C SER A 140 -2.86 -4.32 -7.60
N ALA A 141 -1.98 -5.28 -7.92
CA ALA A 141 -2.11 -6.67 -7.52
C ALA A 141 -2.21 -6.84 -5.99
N LYS A 142 -1.45 -6.06 -5.23
CA LYS A 142 -1.53 -6.02 -3.76
C LYS A 142 -2.91 -5.60 -3.24
N HIS A 143 -3.59 -4.66 -3.90
CA HIS A 143 -4.94 -4.26 -3.48
C HIS A 143 -5.93 -5.39 -3.75
N ILE A 144 -5.94 -5.95 -4.97
CA ILE A 144 -6.82 -7.06 -5.36
C ILE A 144 -6.61 -8.27 -4.44
N LEU A 145 -5.35 -8.65 -4.16
CA LEU A 145 -5.05 -9.76 -3.26
C LEU A 145 -5.51 -9.48 -1.82
N LYS A 146 -5.33 -8.25 -1.31
CA LYS A 146 -5.80 -7.92 0.05
C LYS A 146 -7.31 -7.96 0.17
N ASP A 147 -8.03 -7.53 -0.87
CA ASP A 147 -9.48 -7.60 -0.91
C ASP A 147 -9.94 -9.07 -0.98
N THR A 148 -9.29 -9.87 -1.83
CA THR A 148 -9.52 -11.33 -1.90
C THR A 148 -9.30 -12.02 -0.56
N LEU A 149 -8.22 -11.69 0.16
CA LEU A 149 -7.88 -12.29 1.45
C LEU A 149 -8.80 -11.87 2.59
N ARG A 150 -9.53 -10.75 2.47
CA ARG A 150 -10.46 -10.28 3.50
C ARG A 150 -11.70 -11.16 3.61
N ASP A 151 -12.11 -11.78 2.50
CA ASP A 151 -13.35 -12.55 2.40
C ASP A 151 -13.15 -14.07 2.56
N ILE A 152 -11.91 -14.51 2.84
CA ILE A 152 -11.50 -15.92 2.85
C ILE A 152 -11.38 -16.43 4.28
N GLU A 153 -11.80 -17.68 4.49
CA GLU A 153 -11.63 -18.37 5.76
C GLU A 153 -10.14 -18.73 6.00
N ASP A 154 -9.70 -18.66 7.26
CA ASP A 154 -8.28 -18.81 7.64
C ASP A 154 -7.59 -20.06 7.06
N HIS A 155 -8.32 -21.16 6.93
CA HIS A 155 -7.79 -22.43 6.45
C HIS A 155 -7.55 -22.47 4.93
N ASP A 156 -8.16 -21.57 4.16
CA ASP A 156 -8.06 -21.49 2.70
C ASP A 156 -7.05 -20.43 2.22
N ILE A 157 -6.48 -19.63 3.14
CA ILE A 157 -5.54 -18.53 2.81
C ILE A 157 -4.37 -19.02 1.94
N GLY A 158 -3.71 -20.11 2.31
CA GLY A 158 -2.57 -20.64 1.55
C GLY A 158 -2.95 -21.04 0.12
N ALA A 159 -4.11 -21.67 -0.05
CA ALA A 159 -4.61 -22.09 -1.35
C ALA A 159 -5.01 -20.88 -2.21
N ALA A 160 -5.59 -19.85 -1.60
CA ALA A 160 -5.95 -18.61 -2.27
C ALA A 160 -4.75 -17.80 -2.73
N VAL A 161 -3.71 -17.67 -1.88
CA VAL A 161 -2.46 -17.01 -2.25
C VAL A 161 -1.78 -17.76 -3.40
N SER A 162 -1.68 -19.10 -3.31
CA SER A 162 -1.11 -19.91 -4.39
C SER A 162 -1.87 -19.73 -5.70
N HIS A 163 -3.21 -19.76 -5.66
CA HIS A 163 -4.05 -19.53 -6.82
C HIS A 163 -3.84 -18.13 -7.42
N PHE A 164 -3.83 -17.08 -6.59
CA PHE A 164 -3.58 -15.71 -7.04
C PHE A 164 -2.21 -15.58 -7.72
N LEU A 165 -1.15 -16.15 -7.12
CA LEU A 165 0.20 -16.13 -7.70
C LEU A 165 0.26 -16.89 -9.02
N ASN A 166 -0.51 -17.98 -9.17
CA ASN A 166 -0.63 -18.71 -10.44
C ASN A 166 -1.36 -17.90 -11.51
N CYS A 167 -2.43 -17.17 -11.18
CA CYS A 167 -3.10 -16.26 -12.12
C CYS A 167 -2.21 -15.07 -12.49
N PHE A 168 -1.42 -14.57 -11.54
CA PHE A 168 -0.59 -13.39 -11.74
C PHE A 168 0.69 -13.69 -12.53
N PHE A 169 1.42 -14.77 -12.19
CA PHE A 169 2.69 -15.12 -12.83
C PHE A 169 2.59 -16.19 -13.92
N GLY A 170 1.67 -17.15 -13.75
CA GLY A 170 1.45 -18.25 -14.69
C GLY A 170 0.40 -17.91 -15.74
N ASN A 171 -0.08 -18.96 -16.42
CA ASN A 171 -1.22 -18.90 -17.34
C ASN A 171 -2.34 -19.82 -16.87
N TYR A 172 -2.77 -19.61 -15.64
CA TYR A 172 -3.86 -20.36 -15.03
C TYR A 172 -5.19 -20.01 -15.68
N LEU A 173 -5.92 -21.04 -16.10
CA LEU A 173 -7.28 -20.97 -16.62
C LEU A 173 -8.21 -21.51 -15.53
N ALA A 174 -9.27 -20.75 -15.20
CA ALA A 174 -10.23 -21.19 -14.20
C ALA A 174 -10.81 -22.57 -14.57
N ALA A 175 -11.12 -23.37 -13.54
CA ALA A 175 -11.65 -24.71 -13.68
C ALA A 175 -13.13 -24.72 -14.17
N GLY A 176 -13.34 -24.21 -15.38
CA GLY A 176 -14.51 -24.41 -16.24
C GLY A 176 -14.13 -24.97 -17.62
N GLY A 177 -12.84 -25.04 -17.95
CA GLY A 177 -12.31 -25.63 -19.19
C GLY A 177 -11.49 -26.89 -18.89
N LYS A 178 -12.06 -28.07 -19.18
CA LYS A 178 -11.46 -29.42 -19.20
C LYS A 178 -10.03 -29.51 -18.65
N ALA A 179 -9.90 -29.81 -17.35
CA ALA A 179 -8.65 -30.24 -16.76
C ALA A 179 -8.28 -31.63 -17.31
N GLY A 180 -7.19 -31.69 -18.07
CA GLY A 180 -6.48 -32.93 -18.37
C GLY A 180 -5.87 -33.46 -17.08
N THR A 181 -6.51 -34.45 -16.48
CA THR A 181 -5.93 -35.32 -15.47
C THR A 181 -4.63 -35.93 -16.00
N ASN A 182 -3.50 -35.58 -15.40
CA ASN A 182 -2.31 -36.43 -15.39
C ASN A 182 -1.69 -36.39 -13.99
N SER A 183 -2.37 -37.06 -13.05
CA SER A 183 -1.71 -37.58 -11.85
C SER A 183 -0.99 -38.86 -12.26
N SER A 184 0.34 -38.81 -12.30
CA SER A 184 1.22 -39.94 -12.55
C SER A 184 1.17 -40.92 -11.38
N ASN A 185 0.34 -41.96 -11.54
CA ASN A 185 0.32 -43.13 -10.67
C ASN A 185 1.62 -43.94 -10.82
N ALA A 186 2.38 -44.07 -9.74
CA ALA A 186 3.41 -45.10 -9.58
C ALA A 186 2.85 -46.28 -8.76
N LYS A 187 3.04 -47.48 -9.31
CA LYS A 187 2.49 -48.79 -8.89
C LYS A 187 3.12 -49.33 -7.60
N THR A 188 2.37 -50.13 -6.83
CA THR A 188 2.47 -51.62 -6.83
C THR A 188 1.49 -52.28 -5.84
N PRO A 189 1.08 -53.55 -6.09
CA PRO A 189 -0.04 -54.20 -5.40
C PRO A 189 0.42 -55.17 -4.30
N LYS A 190 -0.40 -55.40 -3.27
CA LYS A 190 -0.48 -56.71 -2.59
C LYS A 190 -1.85 -56.94 -1.95
N LYS A 191 -2.32 -58.14 -2.24
CA LYS A 191 -3.54 -58.87 -1.87
C LYS A 191 -3.57 -59.15 -0.36
N ASP A 192 -4.70 -58.91 0.32
CA ASP A 192 -5.36 -59.99 1.08
C ASP A 192 -6.81 -59.68 1.45
N GLN A 193 -7.60 -60.76 1.51
CA GLN A 193 -9.02 -60.81 1.81
C GLN A 193 -9.26 -60.66 3.32
N SER A 194 -10.38 -60.07 3.73
CA SER A 194 -11.32 -60.78 4.62
C SER A 194 -12.65 -60.03 4.76
N VAL A 195 -13.67 -60.86 4.90
CA VAL A 195 -15.10 -60.59 4.97
C VAL A 195 -15.47 -60.31 6.43
N THR A 196 -16.36 -59.34 6.73
CA THR A 196 -17.65 -59.59 7.44
C THR A 196 -18.45 -58.32 7.81
N LYS A 197 -19.75 -58.41 7.51
CA LYS A 197 -20.95 -58.01 8.27
C LYS A 197 -21.36 -56.52 8.40
N LYS A 198 -22.39 -56.20 7.58
CA LYS A 198 -23.67 -55.54 7.90
C LYS A 198 -23.84 -54.99 9.33
N GLY A 199 -24.03 -53.67 9.40
CA GLY A 199 -24.79 -52.98 10.44
C GLY A 199 -25.59 -51.84 9.80
N GLN A 200 -26.92 -51.98 9.77
CA GLN A 200 -27.86 -50.95 9.33
C GLN A 200 -27.87 -49.80 10.35
N GLY A 201 -27.44 -48.61 9.92
CA GLY A 201 -27.57 -47.36 10.65
C GLY A 201 -28.17 -46.30 9.73
N ARG A 202 -29.47 -46.07 9.87
CA ARG A 202 -30.29 -45.16 9.07
C ARG A 202 -30.07 -43.71 9.55
N GLY A 203 -29.01 -43.07 9.03
CA GLY A 203 -28.76 -41.64 9.20
C GLY A 203 -29.21 -40.85 7.97
N LYS A 204 -30.41 -40.25 8.02
CA LYS A 204 -30.85 -39.23 7.06
C LYS A 204 -30.01 -37.98 7.31
N GLY A 205 -29.01 -37.78 6.48
CA GLY A 205 -28.22 -36.55 6.40
C GLY A 205 -27.55 -36.51 5.04
N LYS A 206 -28.31 -36.24 3.98
CA LYS A 206 -27.73 -35.80 2.70
C LYS A 206 -27.15 -34.41 2.94
N ALA A 207 -25.96 -34.36 3.54
CA ALA A 207 -25.12 -33.19 3.46
C ALA A 207 -24.76 -33.04 1.98
N SER A 208 -25.23 -31.95 1.40
CA SER A 208 -25.00 -31.54 0.03
C SER A 208 -23.50 -31.58 -0.28
N ALA A 209 -23.05 -32.63 -0.96
CA ALA A 209 -21.72 -32.72 -1.57
C ALA A 209 -21.64 -31.82 -2.83
N LYS A 210 -22.09 -30.57 -2.71
CA LYS A 210 -21.65 -29.45 -3.52
C LYS A 210 -20.83 -28.59 -2.58
N LYS A 211 -19.57 -28.98 -2.41
CA LYS A 211 -18.55 -28.16 -1.78
C LYS A 211 -18.61 -26.80 -2.48
N SER A 212 -19.00 -25.77 -1.74
CA SER A 212 -18.97 -24.38 -2.21
C SER A 212 -17.62 -24.16 -2.87
N LEU A 213 -17.59 -23.95 -4.19
CA LEU A 213 -16.33 -23.64 -4.86
C LEU A 213 -15.97 -22.24 -4.39
N SER A 214 -14.93 -22.12 -3.54
CA SER A 214 -14.53 -20.86 -2.94
C SER A 214 -14.40 -19.78 -4.03
N SER A 215 -14.99 -18.61 -3.81
CA SER A 215 -15.16 -17.54 -4.82
C SER A 215 -13.85 -17.15 -5.52
N TYR A 216 -12.74 -17.22 -4.80
CA TYR A 216 -11.41 -16.91 -5.33
C TYR A 216 -10.95 -17.85 -6.45
N MET A 217 -11.48 -19.08 -6.54
CA MET A 217 -11.11 -20.07 -7.56
C MET A 217 -11.74 -19.80 -8.93
N MET A 218 -12.65 -18.82 -9.03
CA MET A 218 -13.30 -18.42 -10.27
C MET A 218 -12.47 -17.41 -11.07
N VAL A 219 -11.46 -16.80 -10.45
CA VAL A 219 -10.60 -15.80 -11.08
C VAL A 219 -9.59 -16.49 -11.98
N ASP A 220 -9.58 -16.15 -13.27
CA ASP A 220 -8.54 -16.63 -14.19
C ASP A 220 -7.44 -15.57 -14.37
N SER A 221 -6.40 -15.92 -15.13
CA SER A 221 -5.31 -14.98 -15.39
C SER A 221 -5.78 -13.76 -16.17
N SER A 222 -6.71 -13.91 -17.12
CA SER A 222 -7.22 -12.79 -17.92
C SER A 222 -8.01 -11.80 -17.08
N THR A 223 -8.94 -12.26 -16.26
CA THR A 223 -9.77 -11.41 -15.40
C THR A 223 -8.89 -10.66 -14.42
N LEU A 224 -7.93 -11.34 -13.77
CA LEU A 224 -7.01 -10.68 -12.84
C LEU A 224 -6.20 -9.56 -13.52
N TRP A 225 -5.69 -9.80 -14.74
CA TRP A 225 -4.92 -8.79 -15.46
C TRP A 225 -5.79 -7.64 -15.97
N SER A 226 -7.04 -7.89 -16.34
CA SER A 226 -8.02 -6.84 -16.63
C SER A 226 -8.31 -5.98 -15.40
N ASP A 227 -8.52 -6.60 -14.24
CA ASP A 227 -8.74 -5.88 -12.96
C ASP A 227 -7.51 -5.02 -12.60
N ILE A 228 -6.29 -5.52 -12.85
CA ILE A 228 -5.05 -4.76 -12.63
C ILE A 228 -4.99 -3.54 -13.56
N GLN A 229 -5.36 -3.70 -14.84
CA GLN A 229 -5.39 -2.61 -15.82
C GLN A 229 -6.42 -1.54 -15.45
N GLU A 230 -7.63 -1.96 -15.06
CA GLU A 230 -8.68 -1.07 -14.60
C GLU A 230 -8.25 -0.30 -13.35
N PHE A 231 -7.69 -0.99 -12.35
CA PHE A 231 -7.18 -0.37 -11.14
C PHE A 231 -6.04 0.62 -11.45
N ALA A 232 -5.15 0.27 -12.36
CA ALA A 232 -4.04 1.14 -12.76
C ALA A 232 -4.55 2.42 -13.44
N LYS A 233 -5.53 2.29 -14.35
CA LYS A 233 -6.17 3.42 -15.02
C LYS A 233 -6.91 4.32 -14.04
N ALA A 234 -7.71 3.74 -13.14
CA ALA A 234 -8.50 4.49 -12.17
C ALA A 234 -7.64 5.20 -11.12
N LYS A 235 -6.57 4.55 -10.63
CA LYS A 235 -5.76 5.10 -9.52
C LYS A 235 -4.60 5.96 -9.97
N TYR A 236 -3.91 5.58 -11.04
CA TYR A 236 -2.64 6.19 -11.47
C TYR A 236 -2.76 6.95 -12.81
N GLU A 237 -3.95 7.01 -13.42
CA GLU A 237 -4.17 7.64 -14.73
C GLU A 237 -3.22 7.07 -15.80
N PHE A 238 -2.91 5.77 -15.71
CA PHE A 238 -1.89 5.13 -16.53
C PHE A 238 -2.43 3.90 -17.27
N GLU A 239 -2.22 3.87 -18.58
CA GLU A 239 -2.57 2.73 -19.41
C GLU A 239 -1.44 1.71 -19.38
N LEU A 240 -1.66 0.62 -18.63
CA LEU A 240 -0.71 -0.47 -18.51
C LEU A 240 -0.66 -1.28 -19.82
N PRO A 241 0.48 -1.37 -20.52
CA PRO A 241 0.59 -2.16 -21.74
C PRO A 241 0.21 -3.62 -21.52
N GLU A 242 -0.49 -4.25 -22.47
CA GLU A 242 -0.88 -5.66 -22.37
C GLU A 242 0.33 -6.60 -22.33
N LEU A 243 1.44 -6.19 -22.95
CA LEU A 243 2.74 -6.87 -22.90
C LEU A 243 3.40 -6.83 -21.51
N SER A 244 2.91 -6.01 -20.58
CA SER A 244 3.50 -5.91 -19.22
C SER A 244 3.51 -7.25 -18.50
N ARG A 245 2.54 -8.13 -18.80
CA ARG A 245 2.50 -9.50 -18.29
C ARG A 245 3.71 -10.33 -18.72
N ALA A 246 4.18 -10.16 -19.96
CA ALA A 246 5.32 -10.89 -20.50
C ALA A 246 6.67 -10.24 -20.14
N THR A 247 6.72 -8.91 -20.14
CA THR A 247 7.96 -8.13 -19.93
C THR A 247 8.33 -7.96 -18.45
N ALA A 248 7.37 -8.17 -17.52
CA ALA A 248 7.61 -8.03 -16.09
C ALA A 248 8.76 -8.93 -15.59
N LYS A 249 9.71 -8.33 -14.86
CA LYS A 249 10.81 -9.04 -14.20
C LYS A 249 10.22 -9.86 -13.04
N LYS A 250 9.93 -11.14 -13.31
CA LYS A 250 9.15 -12.05 -12.46
C LYS A 250 9.64 -12.12 -11.01
N ILE A 251 10.95 -12.29 -10.81
CA ILE A 251 11.54 -12.43 -9.46
C ILE A 251 11.46 -11.12 -8.65
N PRO A 252 11.92 -9.95 -9.17
CA PRO A 252 11.73 -8.68 -8.48
C PRO A 252 10.26 -8.36 -8.18
N VAL A 253 9.36 -8.62 -9.12
CA VAL A 253 7.92 -8.40 -8.94
C VAL A 253 7.34 -9.30 -7.85
N LEU A 254 7.70 -10.59 -7.82
CA LEU A 254 7.31 -11.52 -6.76
C LEU A 254 7.80 -11.04 -5.39
N ARG A 255 9.08 -10.69 -5.29
CA ARG A 255 9.67 -10.17 -4.06
C ARG A 255 8.93 -8.92 -3.57
N ASN A 256 8.69 -7.95 -4.45
CA ASN A 256 8.02 -6.71 -4.12
C ASN A 256 6.57 -6.97 -3.66
N LEU A 257 5.83 -7.83 -4.37
CA LEU A 257 4.47 -8.21 -3.97
C LEU A 257 4.44 -8.89 -2.59
N CYS A 258 5.31 -9.87 -2.37
CA CYS A 258 5.46 -10.57 -1.10
C CYS A 258 5.76 -9.60 0.05
N GLN A 259 6.68 -8.65 -0.13
CA GLN A 259 7.01 -7.64 0.88
C GLN A 259 5.85 -6.69 1.19
N LYS A 260 5.08 -6.25 0.18
CA LYS A 260 3.96 -5.32 0.39
C LYS A 260 2.72 -5.97 1.02
N VAL A 261 2.50 -7.26 0.78
CA VAL A 261 1.37 -8.01 1.34
C VAL A 261 1.76 -8.68 2.67
N GLY A 262 3.03 -9.05 2.82
CA GLY A 262 3.57 -9.76 3.99
C GLY A 262 3.63 -11.27 3.81
N ILE A 263 3.69 -11.77 2.57
CA ILE A 263 3.71 -13.20 2.26
C ILE A 263 5.15 -13.71 2.23
N SER A 264 5.40 -14.84 2.88
CA SER A 264 6.67 -15.57 2.79
C SER A 264 6.48 -16.82 1.93
N VAL A 265 7.29 -16.93 0.87
CA VAL A 265 7.26 -18.07 -0.07
C VAL A 265 8.51 -18.93 0.07
N ALA A 266 8.39 -20.23 -0.21
CA ALA A 266 9.49 -21.17 -0.17
C ALA A 266 10.62 -20.81 -1.14
N ALA A 267 11.87 -20.98 -0.71
CA ALA A 267 13.02 -20.75 -1.58
C ALA A 267 13.20 -21.92 -2.56
N ARG A 268 12.57 -21.84 -3.72
CA ARG A 268 12.70 -22.82 -4.81
C ARG A 268 12.90 -22.16 -6.17
N ARG A 269 13.35 -22.95 -7.15
CA ARG A 269 13.44 -22.50 -8.54
C ARG A 269 12.07 -22.62 -9.20
N TYR A 270 11.31 -21.53 -9.15
CA TYR A 270 9.99 -21.44 -9.78
C TYR A 270 10.10 -21.44 -11.32
N ASP A 271 9.26 -22.25 -11.97
CA ASP A 271 9.11 -22.24 -13.42
C ASP A 271 7.92 -21.36 -13.84
N PHE A 272 8.22 -20.09 -14.14
CA PHE A 272 7.22 -19.12 -14.60
C PHE A 272 6.68 -19.39 -16.02
N GLY A 273 7.22 -20.38 -16.74
CA GLY A 273 6.65 -20.85 -18.01
C GLY A 273 5.48 -21.82 -17.82
N SER A 274 5.33 -22.39 -16.62
CA SER A 274 4.24 -23.31 -16.28
C SER A 274 2.90 -22.56 -16.10
N ALA A 275 1.80 -23.29 -16.30
CA ALA A 275 0.46 -22.77 -16.01
C ALA A 275 0.24 -22.51 -14.51
N SER A 276 0.86 -23.33 -13.65
CA SER A 276 0.75 -23.23 -12.18
C SER A 276 2.14 -23.33 -11.52
N PRO A 277 2.91 -22.22 -11.49
CA PRO A 277 4.25 -22.18 -10.88
C PRO A 277 4.27 -22.39 -9.36
N PHE A 278 3.16 -22.15 -8.66
CA PHE A 278 3.06 -22.16 -7.19
C PHE A 278 2.11 -23.26 -6.71
N GLU A 279 2.49 -23.90 -5.61
CA GLU A 279 1.68 -24.86 -4.89
C GLU A 279 1.33 -24.31 -3.50
N THR A 280 0.27 -24.83 -2.87
CA THR A 280 -0.13 -24.42 -1.52
C THR A 280 0.99 -24.61 -0.49
N SER A 281 1.82 -25.64 -0.65
CA SER A 281 2.98 -25.91 0.22
C SER A 281 4.09 -24.85 0.13
N ASP A 282 4.08 -24.02 -0.91
CA ASP A 282 5.07 -22.94 -1.05
C ASP A 282 4.77 -21.74 -0.18
N ILE A 283 3.54 -21.59 0.29
CA ILE A 283 3.12 -20.47 1.12
C ILE A 283 3.46 -20.80 2.56
N LEU A 284 4.56 -20.23 3.06
CA LEU A 284 5.10 -20.55 4.37
C LEU A 284 4.42 -19.75 5.49
N ASP A 285 4.18 -18.46 5.25
CA ASP A 285 3.67 -17.56 6.28
C ASP A 285 3.02 -16.32 5.66
N ILE A 286 2.08 -15.71 6.39
CA ILE A 286 1.48 -14.42 6.09
C ILE A 286 1.56 -13.51 7.34
N ARG A 287 2.31 -12.43 7.23
CA ARG A 287 2.56 -11.49 8.33
C ARG A 287 1.88 -10.15 8.07
N PRO A 288 1.27 -9.53 9.09
CA PRO A 288 0.72 -8.19 8.95
C PRO A 288 1.83 -7.18 8.65
N VAL A 289 1.69 -6.42 7.56
CA VAL A 289 2.60 -5.31 7.22
C VAL A 289 2.08 -4.05 7.89
N ILE A 290 2.75 -3.61 8.96
CA ILE A 290 2.37 -2.43 9.71
C ILE A 290 3.10 -1.20 9.17
N LYS A 291 2.35 -0.15 8.79
CA LYS A 291 2.92 1.10 8.27
C LYS A 291 3.25 2.12 9.36
N HIS A 292 2.50 2.11 10.45
CA HIS A 292 2.59 3.08 11.53
C HIS A 292 2.47 2.33 12.86
N SER A 293 3.49 1.55 13.27
CA SER A 293 3.41 0.81 14.54
C SER A 293 4.10 1.49 15.72
N VAL A 294 4.91 2.54 15.55
CA VAL A 294 5.55 3.22 16.70
C VAL A 294 5.82 4.68 16.33
N PRO A 295 5.57 5.68 17.21
CA PRO A 295 6.23 6.97 17.10
C PRO A 295 7.73 6.74 17.17
N VAL A 296 8.41 6.84 16.02
CA VAL A 296 9.88 6.76 15.98
C VAL A 296 10.39 8.10 16.47
N CYS A 297 10.80 8.15 17.73
CA CYS A 297 11.48 9.31 18.28
C CYS A 297 12.90 9.33 17.69
N SER A 298 13.19 10.34 16.85
CA SER A 298 14.53 10.53 16.27
C SER A 298 15.58 10.67 17.36
N GLU A 299 15.27 11.43 18.41
CA GLU A 299 16.15 11.60 19.58
C GLU A 299 16.45 10.26 20.28
N ALA A 300 15.45 9.39 20.45
CA ALA A 300 15.68 8.05 21.00
C ALA A 300 16.55 7.18 20.09
N LYS A 301 16.41 7.31 18.76
CA LYS A 301 17.25 6.60 17.79
C LYS A 301 18.70 7.09 17.85
N ASP A 302 18.90 8.41 17.92
CA ASP A 302 20.22 9.04 18.01
C ASP A 302 20.91 8.68 19.33
N LEU A 303 20.17 8.68 20.45
CA LEU A 303 20.67 8.22 21.75
C LEU A 303 21.07 6.74 21.74
N VAL A 304 20.32 5.88 21.06
CA VAL A 304 20.68 4.45 20.93
C VAL A 304 21.92 4.26 20.05
N GLU A 305 22.04 4.98 18.93
CA GLU A 305 23.25 4.93 18.09
C GLU A 305 24.48 5.49 18.82
N MET A 306 24.34 6.62 19.53
CA MET A 306 25.40 7.15 20.39
C MET A 306 25.79 6.17 21.49
N GLY A 307 24.81 5.51 22.13
CA GLY A 307 25.07 4.48 23.14
C GLY A 307 25.82 3.28 22.58
N LYS A 308 25.49 2.84 21.36
CA LYS A 308 26.24 1.78 20.66
C LYS A 308 27.68 2.21 20.35
N ALA A 309 27.88 3.46 19.91
CA ALA A 309 29.20 4.00 19.62
C ALA A 309 30.06 4.06 20.89
N GLN A 310 29.52 4.56 22.00
CA GLN A 310 30.22 4.62 23.28
C GLN A 310 30.56 3.23 23.83
N LEU A 311 29.64 2.26 23.72
CA LEU A 311 29.91 0.86 24.08
C LEU A 311 31.00 0.21 23.22
N ALA A 312 31.17 0.66 21.97
CA ALA A 312 32.24 0.19 21.10
C ALA A 312 33.60 0.83 21.41
N GLU A 313 33.62 2.02 22.02
CA GLU A 313 34.83 2.75 22.37
C GLU A 313 35.43 2.37 23.74
N GLY A 314 34.65 1.72 24.62
CA GLY A 314 35.11 1.12 25.88
C GLY A 314 34.80 1.96 27.12
#